data_AF-A0A2Z2KTF7-F1
#
_entry.id   AF-A0A2Z2KTF7-F1
#
_cell.length_a   1.000
_cell.length_b   1.000
_cell.length_c   1.000
_cell.angle_alpha   90.00
_cell.angle_beta   90.00
_cell.angle_gamma   90.00
#
_symmetry.space_group_name_H-M   'P 1'
#
loop_
_entity.id
_entity.type
_entity.pdbx_description
1 polymer ?
#
loop_
_entity_poly.entity_id
_entity_poly.type
_entity_poly.pdbx_seq_one_letter_code
_entity_poly.pdbx_strand_id
1 'polypeptide(L)'
;MGLWTKQLLREFIKENNLVSAQDAQNALKNLFAETIQEMLEAEMDTHLGYGKHEVKAKLTPNSRNGKSRKTVVSEYGEQEIVIPRDRLGEV
;
A
#
# COMPACT_ATOMS: atom_id res chain seq x y z
N MET A 1 10.18 -22.75 6.06
CA MET A 1 11.06 -21.96 5.17
C MET A 1 10.77 -20.50 5.49
N GLY A 2 11.79 -19.68 5.79
CA GLY A 2 11.56 -18.27 6.15
C GLY A 2 10.98 -17.51 4.96
N LEU A 3 9.99 -16.65 5.20
CA LEU A 3 9.36 -15.83 4.16
C LEU A 3 10.38 -14.94 3.45
N TRP A 4 11.43 -14.51 4.17
CA TRP A 4 12.48 -13.62 3.65
C TRP A 4 13.86 -14.28 3.69
N THR A 5 14.70 -13.93 2.71
CA THR A 5 16.11 -14.32 2.72
C THR A 5 16.90 -13.51 3.76
N LYS A 6 18.04 -14.02 4.20
CA LYS A 6 18.93 -13.28 5.13
C LYS A 6 19.43 -11.96 4.54
N GLN A 7 19.55 -11.89 3.21
CA GLN A 7 19.97 -10.67 2.50
C GLN A 7 18.86 -9.61 2.57
N LEU A 8 17.62 -10.00 2.21
CA LEU A 8 16.46 -9.11 2.28
C LEU A 8 16.21 -8.59 3.71
N LEU A 9 16.37 -9.45 4.72
CA LEU A 9 16.28 -9.02 6.12
C LEU A 9 17.34 -7.98 6.51
N ARG A 10 18.57 -8.11 6.02
CA ARG A 10 19.64 -7.14 6.29
C ARG A 10 19.37 -5.80 5.59
N GLU A 11 18.85 -5.84 4.37
CA GLU A 11 18.44 -4.65 3.63
C GLU A 11 17.30 -3.94 4.37
N PHE A 12 16.25 -4.67 4.75
CA PHE A 12 15.12 -4.12 5.51
C PHE A 12 15.54 -3.46 6.83
N ILE A 13 16.45 -4.10 7.60
CA ILE A 13 17.01 -3.56 8.84
C ILE A 13 17.76 -2.25 8.58
N LYS A 14 18.54 -2.20 7.49
CA LYS A 14 19.36 -1.04 7.13
C LYS A 14 18.50 0.12 6.63
N GLU A 15 17.54 -0.13 5.76
CA GLU A 15 16.66 0.90 5.19
C GLU A 15 15.77 1.56 6.25
N ASN A 16 15.26 0.77 7.19
CA ASN A 16 14.40 1.26 8.26
C ASN A 16 15.17 1.69 9.52
N ASN A 17 16.51 1.65 9.50
CA ASN A 17 17.39 1.99 10.63
C ASN A 17 16.96 1.30 11.94
N LEU A 18 16.72 -0.01 11.90
CA LEU A 18 16.20 -0.75 13.05
C LEU A 18 17.30 -0.98 14.08
N VAL A 19 17.20 -0.31 15.24
CA VAL A 19 18.16 -0.44 16.34
C VAL A 19 17.53 -1.09 17.58
N SER A 20 16.23 -0.90 17.77
CA SER A 20 15.47 -1.41 18.92
C SER A 20 14.31 -2.31 18.52
N ALA A 21 13.77 -3.06 19.49
CA ALA A 21 12.55 -3.83 19.31
C ALA A 21 11.34 -2.94 18.94
N GLN A 22 11.31 -1.71 19.45
CA GLN A 22 10.27 -0.74 19.11
C GLN A 22 10.36 -0.29 17.64
N ASP A 23 11.58 -0.08 17.13
CA ASP A 23 11.78 0.27 15.72
C ASP A 23 11.30 -0.85 14.82
N ALA A 24 11.61 -2.10 15.17
CA ALA A 24 11.14 -3.27 14.43
C ALA A 24 9.60 -3.36 14.41
N GLN A 25 8.94 -3.11 15.54
CA GLN A 25 7.48 -3.06 15.60
C GLN A 25 6.88 -1.93 14.73
N ASN A 26 7.48 -0.74 14.78
CA ASN A 26 7.03 0.40 13.97
C ASN A 26 7.22 0.15 12.48
N ALA A 27 8.33 -0.47 12.08
CA ALA A 27 8.56 -0.82 10.68
C ALA A 27 7.57 -1.87 10.17
N LEU A 28 7.24 -2.87 10.99
CA LEU A 28 6.19 -3.84 10.65
C LEU A 28 4.80 -3.19 10.53
N LYS A 29 4.49 -2.25 11.42
CA LYS A 29 3.26 -1.45 11.36
C LYS A 29 3.17 -0.66 10.05
N ASN A 30 4.26 0.00 9.65
CA ASN A 30 4.30 0.76 8.39
C ASN A 30 4.21 -0.16 7.17
N LEU A 31 4.94 -1.28 7.17
CA LEU A 31 4.88 -2.28 6.11
C LEU A 31 3.47 -2.84 5.94
N PHE A 32 2.76 -3.09 7.05
CA PHE A 32 1.38 -3.53 7.01
C PHE A 32 0.46 -2.49 6.36
N ALA A 33 0.60 -1.22 6.74
CA ALA A 33 -0.15 -0.12 6.13
C ALA A 33 0.14 0.00 4.62
N GLU A 34 1.42 -0.06 4.22
CA GLU A 34 1.83 -0.02 2.82
C GLU A 34 1.28 -1.20 2.02
N THR A 35 1.28 -2.40 2.61
CA THR A 35 0.71 -3.60 1.99
C THR A 35 -0.77 -3.41 1.70
N ILE A 36 -1.55 -2.85 2.64
CA ILE A 36 -2.97 -2.55 2.42
C ILE A 36 -3.14 -1.53 1.29
N GLN A 37 -2.31 -0.47 1.27
CA GLN A 37 -2.40 0.54 0.20
C GLN A 37 -2.14 -0.07 -1.18
N GLU A 38 -1.13 -0.93 -1.29
CA GLU A 38 -0.78 -1.58 -2.57
C GLU A 38 -1.87 -2.57 -3.00
N MET A 39 -2.48 -3.29 -2.07
CA MET A 39 -3.65 -4.13 -2.36
C MET A 39 -4.79 -3.32 -2.97
N LEU A 40 -5.08 -2.14 -2.42
CA LEU A 40 -6.14 -1.26 -2.92
C LEU A 40 -5.77 -0.62 -4.28
N GLU A 41 -4.49 -0.33 -4.52
CA GLU A 41 -4.03 0.14 -5.83
C GLU A 41 -4.17 -0.94 -6.91
N ALA A 42 -3.84 -2.19 -6.60
CA ALA A 42 -4.01 -3.33 -7.49
C ALA A 42 -5.49 -3.66 -7.76
N GLU A 43 -6.35 -3.54 -6.74
CA GLU A 43 -7.79 -3.64 -6.90
C GLU A 43 -8.32 -2.55 -7.83
N MET A 44 -7.83 -1.30 -7.70
CA MET A 44 -8.20 -0.19 -8.58
C MET A 44 -7.74 -0.41 -10.03
N ASP A 45 -6.53 -0.93 -10.25
CA ASP A 45 -6.06 -1.31 -11.59
C ASP A 45 -6.97 -2.36 -12.24
N THR A 46 -7.42 -3.34 -11.44
CA THR A 46 -8.34 -4.39 -11.89
C THR A 46 -9.74 -3.84 -12.18
N HIS A 47 -10.27 -3.00 -11.29
CA HIS A 47 -11.60 -2.38 -11.43
C HIS A 47 -11.69 -1.48 -12.66
N LEU A 48 -10.66 -0.66 -12.90
CA LEU A 48 -10.63 0.25 -14.06
C LEU A 48 -10.16 -0.45 -15.35
N GLY A 49 -9.47 -1.58 -15.23
CA GLY A 49 -8.93 -2.36 -16.34
C GLY A 49 -7.65 -1.79 -16.95
N TYR A 50 -6.98 -0.86 -16.26
CA TYR A 50 -5.73 -0.26 -16.74
C TYR A 50 -4.86 0.24 -15.57
N GLY A 51 -3.55 0.19 -15.76
CA GLY A 51 -2.56 0.61 -14.78
C GLY A 51 -2.53 2.12 -14.53
N LYS A 52 -2.01 2.53 -13.37
CA LYS A 52 -1.72 3.95 -13.13
C LYS A 52 -0.80 4.52 -14.23
N HIS A 53 -1.21 5.64 -14.83
CA HIS A 53 -0.58 6.31 -15.99
C HIS A 53 -0.74 5.62 -17.35
N GLU A 54 -1.48 4.51 -17.45
CA GLU A 54 -1.75 3.84 -18.74
C GLU A 54 -2.93 4.46 -19.49
N VAL A 55 -2.84 5.76 -19.78
CA VAL A 55 -3.94 6.52 -20.44
C VAL A 55 -4.32 5.94 -21.80
N LYS A 56 -3.37 5.34 -22.51
CA LYS A 56 -3.61 4.70 -23.83
C LYS A 56 -4.41 3.40 -23.73
N ALA A 57 -4.38 2.73 -22.58
CA ALA A 57 -5.15 1.51 -22.31
C ALA A 57 -6.56 1.82 -21.75
N LYS A 58 -6.88 3.11 -21.51
CA LYS A 58 -8.17 3.53 -21.00
C LYS A 58 -9.25 3.35 -22.06
N LEU A 59 -10.12 2.37 -21.85
CA LEU A 59 -11.30 2.09 -22.69
C LEU A 59 -12.62 2.44 -21.99
N THR A 60 -12.59 2.77 -20.70
CA THR A 60 -13.77 3.02 -19.87
C THR A 60 -14.03 4.53 -19.70
N PRO A 61 -15.27 4.96 -19.41
CA PRO A 61 -15.57 6.35 -19.08
C PRO A 61 -15.01 6.76 -17.70
N ASN A 62 -14.89 5.79 -16.79
CA ASN A 62 -14.37 6.00 -15.43
C ASN A 62 -12.85 6.29 -15.43
N SER A 63 -12.34 6.92 -14.37
CA SER A 63 -10.91 7.17 -14.23
C SER A 63 -10.48 7.36 -12.78
N ARG A 64 -9.19 7.17 -12.51
CA ARG A 64 -8.57 7.53 -11.23
C ARG A 64 -8.80 9.02 -10.92
N ASN A 65 -9.13 9.33 -9.67
CA ASN A 65 -9.53 10.66 -9.19
C ASN A 65 -8.83 11.01 -7.87
N GLY A 66 -7.51 10.86 -7.88
CA GLY A 66 -6.65 11.13 -6.74
C GLY A 66 -6.73 10.03 -5.68
N LYS A 67 -6.42 10.42 -4.45
CA LYS A 67 -6.43 9.53 -3.29
C LYS A 67 -7.12 10.19 -2.11
N SER A 68 -7.66 9.38 -1.20
CA SER A 68 -8.26 9.80 0.06
C SER A 68 -7.49 9.23 1.24
N ARG A 69 -7.57 9.88 2.41
CA ARG A 69 -6.98 9.37 3.65
C ARG A 69 -8.04 8.67 4.48
N LYS A 70 -7.68 7.52 5.07
CA LYS A 70 -8.54 6.77 5.99
C LYS A 70 -7.70 6.24 7.13
N THR A 71 -8.21 6.38 8.35
CA THR A 71 -7.61 5.75 9.53
C THR A 71 -8.17 4.34 9.69
N VAL A 72 -7.28 3.35 9.77
CA VAL A 72 -7.60 1.94 9.99
C VAL A 72 -7.09 1.54 11.36
N VAL A 73 -7.92 0.80 12.10
CA VAL A 73 -7.56 0.21 13.39
C VAL A 73 -7.17 -1.24 13.16
N SER A 74 -5.97 -1.62 13.57
CA SER A 74 -5.43 -2.97 13.48
C SER A 74 -4.82 -3.40 14.82
N GLU A 75 -4.29 -4.63 14.89
CA GLU A 75 -3.53 -5.09 16.06
C GLU A 75 -2.26 -4.26 16.31
N TYR A 76 -1.75 -3.55 15.30
CA TYR A 76 -0.64 -2.61 15.41
C TYR A 76 -1.08 -1.19 15.85
N GLY A 77 -2.36 -1.05 16.23
CA GLY A 77 -3.00 0.21 16.67
C GLY A 77 -3.66 0.95 15.52
N GLU A 78 -3.73 2.28 15.61
CA GLU A 78 -4.25 3.12 14.53
C GLU A 78 -3.17 3.41 13.49
N GLN A 79 -3.52 3.34 12.20
CA GLN A 79 -2.68 3.71 11.06
C GLN A 79 -3.50 4.58 10.10
N GLU A 80 -2.90 5.65 9.59
CA GLU A 80 -3.45 6.36 8.44
C GLU A 80 -2.95 5.70 7.16
N ILE A 81 -3.88 5.39 6.25
CA ILE A 81 -3.58 4.86 4.92
C ILE A 81 -4.17 5.78 3.84
N VAL A 82 -3.55 5.72 2.66
CA VAL A 82 -3.93 6.49 1.49
C VAL A 82 -4.55 5.57 0.43
N ILE A 83 -5.83 5.77 0.17
CA ILE A 83 -6.68 4.89 -0.66
C ILE A 83 -6.92 5.54 -2.02
N PRO A 84 -6.71 4.82 -3.14
CA PRO A 84 -7.06 5.32 -4.46
C PRO A 84 -8.58 5.50 -4.60
N ARG A 85 -9.01 6.46 -5.41
CA ARG A 85 -10.44 6.69 -5.69
C ARG A 85 -10.68 6.80 -7.19
N ASP A 86 -11.83 6.37 -7.65
CA ASP A 86 -12.32 6.57 -9.01
C ASP A 86 -13.10 7.90 -9.17
N ARG A 87 -13.49 8.21 -10.41
CA ARG A 87 -14.15 9.46 -10.78
C ARG A 87 -15.65 9.37 -10.58
N LEU A 88 -16.23 8.20 -10.84
CA LEU A 88 -17.66 7.98 -10.77
C LEU A 88 -18.15 7.68 -9.34
N GLY A 89 -17.24 7.46 -8.39
CA GLY A 89 -17.58 7.16 -7.01
C GLY A 89 -18.03 5.71 -6.83
N GLU A 90 -17.63 4.83 -7.73
CA GLU A 90 -17.89 3.40 -7.64
C GLU A 90 -16.92 2.72 -6.66
N VAL A 91 -15.71 3.27 -6.48
CA VAL A 91 -14.64 2.78 -5.58
C VAL A 91 -13.79 3.92 -4.99
#